data_AF-A0A4S8KR94-F1
#
_entry.id   AF-A0A4S8KR94-F1
#
_cell.length_a   1.000
_cell.length_b   1.000
_cell.length_c   1.000
_cell.angle_alpha   90.00
_cell.angle_beta   90.00
_cell.angle_gamma   90.00
#
_symmetry.space_group_name_H-M   'P 1'
#
loop_
_entity.id
_entity.type
_entity.pdbx_description
1 polymer ?
#
loop_
_entity_poly.entity_id
_entity_poly.type
_entity_poly.pdbx_seq_one_letter_code
_entity_poly.pdbx_strand_id
1 'polypeptide(L)'
;MSRLVFGLGVAKDSQPFCMIKLDEERIRFTNNDWNVMKMHKLTDSLFVKLNHAKATVQRKLSHYKAMSKHNGQHRVEAWLRLSTEPVWNGKEVESVLGQGKVLRDLLECEINDNQALDLRSNAPIALFINRGMKFQAQQRTVENLLRRPDQTPTETSEASRQQVSLRIAIDKWRVEQQQQCPSLMDLVVDQDFSQPETETLYLPSDLSEEQWETHGLRRLANVEMRLR
;
A
#
# COMPACT_ATOMS: atom_id res chain seq x y z
N MET A 1 49.37 -87.45 19.22
CA MET A 1 50.21 -87.11 18.06
C MET A 1 49.31 -86.55 16.96
N SER A 2 49.83 -85.54 16.27
CA SER A 2 49.34 -84.94 15.01
C SER A 2 48.23 -83.88 15.09
N ARG A 3 48.72 -82.64 14.91
CA ARG A 3 48.05 -81.39 14.57
C ARG A 3 47.34 -81.47 13.21
N LEU A 4 46.32 -80.63 13.02
CA LEU A 4 46.18 -79.81 11.82
C LEU A 4 45.40 -78.54 12.13
N VAL A 5 45.68 -77.52 11.32
CA VAL A 5 45.61 -76.08 11.54
C VAL A 5 44.72 -75.50 10.44
N PHE A 6 43.89 -74.52 10.82
CA PHE A 6 43.21 -73.46 10.04
C PHE A 6 42.08 -73.81 9.07
N GLY A 7 41.03 -72.99 9.14
CA GLY A 7 39.99 -72.85 8.13
C GLY A 7 38.98 -71.77 8.52
N LEU A 8 39.26 -70.53 8.09
CA LEU A 8 38.37 -69.38 8.14
C LEU A 8 36.98 -69.70 7.56
N GLY A 9 35.93 -69.29 8.28
CA GLY A 9 34.53 -69.43 7.87
C GLY A 9 33.68 -68.33 8.48
N VAL A 10 33.82 -67.14 7.91
CA VAL A 10 33.09 -65.89 8.10
C VAL A 10 31.63 -66.07 8.55
N ALA A 11 31.29 -65.59 9.75
CA ALA A 11 29.92 -65.34 10.16
C ALA A 11 29.39 -64.13 9.36
N LYS A 12 28.60 -64.41 8.32
CA LYS A 12 27.82 -63.42 7.60
C LYS A 12 26.56 -63.06 8.41
N ASP A 13 26.28 -61.76 8.41
CA ASP A 13 24.96 -61.14 8.57
C ASP A 13 24.38 -61.03 9.99
N SER A 14 25.03 -60.21 10.83
CA SER A 14 24.31 -59.42 11.84
C SER A 14 24.00 -58.02 11.30
N GLN A 15 22.79 -57.91 10.76
CA GLN A 15 21.91 -56.74 10.60
C GLN A 15 22.49 -55.32 10.79
N PRO A 16 22.42 -54.45 9.75
CA PRO A 16 22.39 -52.99 9.92
C PRO A 16 20.93 -52.48 10.01
N PHE A 17 20.07 -53.13 10.81
CA PHE A 17 18.63 -52.82 10.84
C PHE A 17 18.23 -51.78 11.89
N CYS A 18 19.18 -51.31 12.73
CA CYS A 18 18.87 -50.46 13.88
C CYS A 18 19.18 -48.96 13.67
N MET A 19 20.10 -48.58 12.77
CA MET A 19 20.43 -47.15 12.58
C MET A 19 19.47 -46.37 11.69
N ILE A 20 18.85 -47.00 10.69
CA ILE A 20 17.93 -46.31 9.75
C ILE A 20 16.63 -45.87 10.47
N LYS A 21 16.15 -46.64 11.45
CA LYS A 21 14.96 -46.29 12.22
C LYS A 21 15.17 -45.07 13.12
N LEU A 22 16.36 -44.93 13.69
CA LEU A 22 16.70 -43.79 14.56
C LEU A 22 16.80 -42.48 13.76
N ASP A 23 17.30 -42.51 12.52
CA ASP A 23 17.35 -41.34 11.66
C ASP A 23 15.96 -40.93 11.14
N GLU A 24 15.10 -41.88 10.79
CA GLU A 24 13.70 -41.58 10.42
C GLU A 24 12.90 -40.97 11.57
N GLU A 25 13.05 -41.48 12.79
CA GLU A 25 12.37 -40.93 13.97
C GLU A 25 12.88 -39.53 14.33
N ARG A 26 14.18 -39.28 14.17
CA ARG A 26 14.79 -37.95 14.40
C ARG A 26 14.35 -36.92 13.35
N ILE A 27 14.21 -37.32 12.09
CA ILE A 27 13.64 -36.48 11.03
C ILE A 27 12.16 -36.19 11.30
N ARG A 28 11.36 -37.19 11.74
CA ARG A 28 9.95 -36.97 12.09
C ARG A 28 9.79 -36.02 13.28
N PHE A 29 10.61 -36.17 14.33
CA PHE A 29 10.58 -35.33 15.51
C PHE A 29 10.91 -33.86 15.17
N THR A 30 11.99 -33.63 14.41
CA THR A 30 12.39 -32.28 13.97
C THR A 30 11.37 -31.62 13.03
N ASN A 31 10.74 -32.40 12.14
CA ASN A 31 9.63 -31.89 11.32
C ASN A 31 8.40 -31.53 12.16
N ASN A 32 8.12 -32.29 13.22
CA ASN A 32 7.01 -32.02 14.12
C ASN A 32 7.25 -30.72 14.92
N ASP A 33 8.45 -30.55 15.48
CA ASP A 33 8.84 -29.32 16.20
C ASP A 33 8.81 -28.08 15.30
N TRP A 34 9.26 -28.21 14.05
CA TRP A 34 9.18 -27.11 13.09
C TRP A 34 7.75 -26.74 12.71
N ASN A 35 6.86 -27.73 12.55
CA ASN A 35 5.44 -27.49 12.32
C ASN A 35 4.76 -26.83 13.53
N VAL A 36 5.08 -27.26 14.75
CA VAL A 36 4.59 -26.64 15.99
C VAL A 36 5.06 -25.18 16.09
N MET A 37 6.34 -24.91 15.80
CA MET A 37 6.87 -23.54 15.80
C MET A 37 6.21 -22.66 14.72
N LYS A 38 5.86 -23.22 13.55
CA LYS A 38 5.08 -22.51 12.53
C LYS A 38 3.66 -22.20 13.00
N MET A 39 2.99 -23.12 13.67
CA MET A 39 1.65 -22.90 14.22
C MET A 39 1.66 -21.81 15.28
N HIS A 40 2.67 -21.77 16.16
CA HIS A 40 2.84 -20.68 17.12
C HIS A 40 3.08 -19.33 16.42
N LYS A 41 4.02 -19.26 15.48
CA LYS A 41 4.29 -18.03 14.71
C LYS A 41 3.07 -17.55 13.91
N LEU A 42 2.27 -18.47 13.37
CA LEU A 42 1.04 -18.14 12.68
C LEU A 42 0.02 -17.54 13.64
N THR A 43 -0.13 -18.14 14.83
CA THR A 43 -1.05 -17.67 15.87
C THR A 43 -0.67 -16.26 16.34
N ASP A 44 0.62 -16.02 16.60
CA ASP A 44 1.13 -14.69 16.97
C ASP A 44 0.90 -13.68 15.84
N SER A 45 1.18 -14.05 14.59
CA SER A 45 0.95 -13.19 13.43
C SER A 45 -0.54 -12.85 13.27
N LEU A 46 -1.44 -13.82 13.44
CA LEU A 46 -2.87 -13.61 13.37
C LEU A 46 -3.36 -12.71 14.51
N PHE A 47 -2.84 -12.88 15.72
CA PHE A 47 -3.18 -12.03 16.86
C PHE A 47 -2.76 -10.58 16.63
N VAL A 48 -1.53 -10.35 16.14
CA VAL A 48 -1.05 -9.00 15.76
C VAL A 48 -1.93 -8.40 14.68
N LYS A 49 -2.25 -9.16 13.63
CA LYS A 49 -3.14 -8.70 12.54
C LYS A 49 -4.54 -8.35 13.04
N LEU A 50 -5.10 -9.16 13.94
CA LEU A 50 -6.42 -8.91 14.53
C LEU A 50 -6.43 -7.63 15.37
N ASN A 51 -5.40 -7.41 16.20
CA ASN A 51 -5.29 -6.18 16.99
C ASN A 51 -5.09 -4.96 16.11
N HIS A 52 -4.26 -5.08 15.06
CA HIS A 52 -4.10 -4.01 14.07
C HIS A 52 -5.43 -3.70 13.36
N ALA A 53 -6.20 -4.72 12.99
CA ALA A 53 -7.52 -4.55 12.38
C ALA A 53 -8.50 -3.84 13.33
N LYS A 54 -8.58 -4.25 14.60
CA LYS A 54 -9.39 -3.58 15.62
C LYS A 54 -9.02 -2.10 15.79
N ALA A 55 -7.73 -1.81 15.92
CA ALA A 55 -7.22 -0.44 16.04
C ALA A 55 -7.51 0.38 14.77
N THR A 56 -7.47 -0.25 13.59
CA THR A 56 -7.80 0.41 12.32
C THR A 56 -9.28 0.77 12.24
N VAL A 57 -10.17 -0.14 12.65
CA VAL A 57 -11.62 0.13 12.70
C VAL A 57 -11.92 1.28 13.66
N GLN A 58 -11.33 1.29 14.85
CA GLN A 58 -11.53 2.37 15.83
C GLN A 58 -11.04 3.73 15.31
N ARG A 59 -9.87 3.76 14.66
CA ARG A 59 -9.34 4.99 14.02
C ARG A 59 -10.27 5.49 12.92
N LYS A 60 -10.71 4.60 12.03
CA LYS A 60 -11.64 4.95 10.94
C LYS A 60 -12.99 5.45 11.47
N LEU A 61 -13.54 4.80 12.49
CA LEU A 61 -14.79 5.23 13.12
C LEU A 61 -14.67 6.61 13.76
N SER A 62 -13.57 6.87 14.45
CA SER A 62 -13.30 8.17 15.09
C SER A 62 -13.12 9.27 14.04
N HIS A 63 -12.38 8.98 12.97
CA HIS A 63 -12.21 9.88 11.84
C HIS A 63 -13.54 10.18 11.15
N TYR A 64 -14.36 9.16 10.90
CA TYR A 64 -15.70 9.33 10.34
C TYR A 64 -16.57 10.23 11.22
N LYS A 65 -16.60 10.01 12.53
CA LYS A 65 -17.34 10.87 13.48
C LYS A 65 -16.86 12.33 13.42
N ALA A 66 -15.56 12.56 13.32
CA ALA A 66 -15.01 13.91 13.19
C ALA A 66 -15.43 14.57 11.87
N MET A 67 -15.35 13.83 10.76
CA MET A 67 -15.81 14.26 9.43
C MET A 67 -17.32 14.57 9.42
N SER A 68 -18.16 13.75 10.06
CA SER A 68 -19.59 14.00 10.16
C SER A 68 -19.91 15.28 10.93
N LYS A 69 -19.16 15.58 12.01
CA LYS A 69 -19.29 16.85 12.75
C LYS A 69 -18.89 18.05 11.90
N HIS A 70 -17.85 17.92 11.09
CA HIS A 70 -17.30 19.01 10.29
C HIS A 70 -18.15 19.32 9.04
N ASN A 71 -18.72 18.31 8.39
CA ASN A 71 -19.47 18.47 7.13
C ASN A 71 -20.91 18.99 7.32
N GLY A 72 -21.41 19.07 8.56
CA GLY A 72 -22.76 19.57 8.87
C GLY A 72 -23.89 18.60 8.48
N GLN A 73 -25.10 18.88 9.00
CA GLN A 73 -26.28 18.01 8.88
C GLN A 73 -26.68 17.74 7.42
N HIS A 74 -26.62 18.77 6.57
CA HIS A 74 -27.06 18.69 5.17
C HIS A 74 -26.27 17.64 4.34
N ARG A 75 -24.95 17.55 4.54
CA ARG A 75 -24.11 16.56 3.83
C ARG A 75 -24.35 15.15 4.37
N VAL A 76 -24.59 15.00 5.67
CA VAL A 76 -24.94 13.71 6.29
C VAL A 76 -26.28 13.20 5.75
N GLU A 77 -27.27 14.07 5.60
CA GLU A 77 -28.56 13.72 5.00
C GLU A 77 -28.44 13.32 3.52
N ALA A 78 -27.60 14.01 2.75
CA ALA A 78 -27.31 13.63 1.37
C ALA A 78 -26.63 12.24 1.30
N TRP A 79 -25.70 11.95 2.21
CA TRP A 79 -25.05 10.63 2.30
C TRP A 79 -26.01 9.52 2.71
N LEU A 80 -26.94 9.78 3.63
CA LEU A 80 -27.98 8.82 4.02
C LEU A 80 -28.92 8.45 2.86
N ARG A 81 -29.05 9.32 1.86
CA ARG A 81 -29.82 9.04 0.63
C ARG A 81 -29.04 8.20 -0.39
N LEU A 82 -27.73 8.04 -0.23
CA LEU A 82 -26.93 7.18 -1.10
C LEU A 82 -27.16 5.71 -0.73
N SER A 83 -27.36 4.86 -1.74
CA SER A 83 -27.49 3.42 -1.50
C SER A 83 -26.21 2.85 -0.90
N THR A 84 -26.34 2.19 0.24
CA THR A 84 -25.24 1.49 0.92
C THR A 84 -25.18 -0.01 0.55
N GLU A 85 -26.10 -0.48 -0.29
CA GLU A 85 -26.22 -1.90 -0.59
C GLU A 85 -25.15 -2.36 -1.57
N PRO A 86 -24.29 -3.32 -1.19
CA PRO A 86 -23.28 -3.85 -2.09
C PRO A 86 -23.94 -4.50 -3.30
N VAL A 87 -23.43 -4.20 -4.50
CA VAL A 87 -23.96 -4.77 -5.75
C VAL A 87 -23.06 -5.92 -6.18
N TRP A 88 -23.66 -7.10 -6.37
CA TRP A 88 -22.98 -8.26 -6.92
C TRP A 88 -22.89 -8.15 -8.45
N ASN A 89 -21.67 -8.09 -8.98
CA ASN A 89 -21.43 -7.95 -10.42
C ASN A 89 -21.14 -9.29 -11.13
N GLY A 90 -21.43 -10.42 -10.48
CA GLY A 90 -21.19 -11.77 -11.03
C GLY A 90 -19.82 -12.37 -10.74
N LYS A 91 -18.84 -11.57 -10.28
CA LYS A 91 -17.50 -12.04 -9.87
C LYS A 91 -17.11 -11.57 -8.47
N GLU A 92 -17.43 -10.32 -8.12
CA GLU A 92 -17.07 -9.71 -6.85
C GLU A 92 -18.24 -8.87 -6.30
N VAL A 93 -18.24 -8.68 -4.98
CA VAL A 93 -19.13 -7.74 -4.30
C VAL A 93 -18.50 -6.35 -4.42
N GLU A 94 -19.05 -5.48 -5.26
CA GLU A 94 -18.59 -4.10 -5.32
C GLU A 94 -19.27 -3.25 -4.23
N SER A 95 -18.44 -2.64 -3.38
CA SER A 95 -18.90 -1.62 -2.45
C SER A 95 -19.27 -0.35 -3.23
N VAL A 96 -20.44 0.22 -2.93
CA VAL A 96 -20.98 1.41 -3.62
C VAL A 96 -20.09 2.64 -3.45
N LEU A 97 -19.20 2.67 -2.44
CA LEU A 97 -18.40 3.83 -2.04
C LEU A 97 -16.88 3.56 -2.08
N GLY A 98 -16.41 2.75 -3.04
CA GLY A 98 -14.97 2.54 -3.22
C GLY A 98 -14.30 3.68 -3.99
N GLN A 99 -13.17 4.21 -3.49
CA GLN A 99 -12.32 5.16 -4.24
C GLN A 99 -11.96 4.65 -5.66
N GLY A 100 -11.80 3.33 -5.81
CA GLY A 100 -11.57 2.71 -7.13
C GLY A 100 -12.76 2.83 -8.08
N LYS A 101 -14.00 2.77 -7.58
CA LYS A 101 -15.20 3.00 -8.40
C LYS A 101 -15.29 4.46 -8.82
N VAL A 102 -15.11 5.39 -7.88
CA VAL A 102 -15.16 6.83 -8.19
C VAL A 102 -14.09 7.24 -9.21
N LEU A 103 -12.88 6.68 -9.10
CA LEU A 103 -11.83 6.91 -10.10
C LEU A 103 -12.22 6.34 -11.47
N ARG A 104 -12.80 5.13 -11.54
CA ARG A 104 -13.27 4.55 -12.81
C ARG A 104 -14.37 5.40 -13.45
N ASP A 105 -15.35 5.82 -12.66
CA ASP A 105 -16.45 6.66 -13.13
C ASP A 105 -15.92 8.02 -13.64
N LEU A 106 -14.95 8.62 -12.94
CA LEU A 106 -14.28 9.85 -13.39
C LEU A 106 -13.51 9.64 -14.70
N LEU A 107 -12.81 8.53 -14.82
CA LEU A 107 -12.07 8.20 -16.04
C LEU A 107 -12.99 7.95 -17.22
N GLU A 108 -14.10 7.26 -17.01
CA GLU A 108 -15.10 7.00 -18.05
C GLU A 108 -15.75 8.30 -18.52
N CYS A 109 -16.13 9.20 -17.61
CA CYS A 109 -16.59 10.53 -17.96
C CYS A 109 -15.53 11.31 -18.76
N GLU A 110 -14.28 11.32 -18.32
CA GLU A 110 -13.22 12.08 -18.98
C GLU A 110 -12.84 11.52 -20.35
N ILE A 111 -12.89 10.19 -20.52
CA ILE A 111 -12.73 9.52 -21.82
C ILE A 111 -13.87 9.91 -22.76
N ASN A 112 -15.11 9.89 -22.28
CA ASN A 112 -16.28 10.28 -23.08
C ASN A 112 -16.22 11.76 -23.49
N ASP A 113 -15.82 12.66 -22.59
CA ASP A 113 -15.66 14.08 -22.87
C ASP A 113 -14.52 14.33 -23.89
N ASN A 114 -13.38 13.65 -23.74
CA ASN A 114 -12.25 13.78 -24.66
C ASN A 114 -12.57 13.21 -26.06
N GLN A 115 -13.36 12.13 -26.13
CA GLN A 115 -13.86 11.58 -27.39
C GLN A 115 -14.85 12.53 -28.06
N ALA A 116 -15.72 13.19 -27.28
CA ALA A 116 -16.65 14.20 -27.81
C ALA A 116 -15.94 15.45 -28.35
N LEU A 117 -14.74 15.76 -27.84
CA LEU A 117 -13.93 16.91 -28.22
C LEU A 117 -12.79 16.58 -29.22
N ASP A 118 -12.66 15.32 -29.64
CA ASP A 118 -11.58 14.79 -30.51
C ASP A 118 -10.16 15.16 -30.02
N LEU A 119 -9.98 15.25 -28.69
CA LEU A 119 -8.71 15.59 -28.07
C LEU A 119 -7.89 14.32 -27.86
N ARG A 120 -6.80 14.16 -28.62
CA ARG A 120 -6.04 12.90 -28.70
C ARG A 120 -5.00 12.64 -27.60
N SER A 121 -4.65 13.59 -26.71
CA SER A 121 -3.32 13.44 -26.09
C SER A 121 -3.05 14.15 -24.76
N ASN A 122 -3.98 14.14 -23.80
CA ASN A 122 -3.61 14.46 -22.41
C ASN A 122 -3.98 13.31 -21.49
N ALA A 123 -3.05 12.92 -20.60
CA ALA A 123 -3.34 11.96 -19.55
C ALA A 123 -4.53 12.48 -18.71
N PRO A 124 -5.52 11.63 -18.37
CA PRO A 124 -6.69 12.04 -17.60
C PRO A 124 -6.32 12.79 -16.32
N ILE A 125 -6.94 13.95 -16.08
CA ILE A 125 -6.75 14.78 -14.88
C ILE A 125 -6.99 13.96 -13.62
N ALA A 126 -7.98 13.04 -13.65
CA ALA A 126 -8.25 12.15 -12.54
C ALA A 126 -7.07 11.22 -12.19
N LEU A 127 -6.32 10.73 -13.19
CA LEU A 127 -5.10 9.93 -12.94
C LEU A 127 -3.97 10.79 -12.42
N PHE A 128 -3.79 11.99 -12.97
CA PHE A 128 -2.77 12.93 -12.53
C PHE A 128 -2.94 13.30 -11.04
N ILE A 129 -4.15 13.71 -10.63
CA ILE A 129 -4.48 14.04 -9.24
C ILE A 129 -4.32 12.82 -8.32
N ASN A 130 -4.83 11.65 -8.74
CA ASN A 130 -4.71 10.43 -7.95
C ASN A 130 -3.24 10.03 -7.72
N ARG A 131 -2.35 10.22 -8.69
CA ARG A 131 -0.90 10.01 -8.51
C ARG A 131 -0.32 10.96 -7.47
N GLY A 132 -0.65 12.25 -7.55
CA GLY A 132 -0.25 13.24 -6.57
C GLY A 132 -0.67 12.86 -5.14
N MET A 133 -1.93 12.46 -4.95
CA MET A 133 -2.42 12.00 -3.63
C MET A 133 -1.69 10.75 -3.13
N LYS A 134 -1.36 9.81 -4.03
CA LYS A 134 -0.55 8.63 -3.68
C LYS A 134 0.86 9.03 -3.23
N PHE A 135 1.48 10.01 -3.89
CA PHE A 135 2.77 10.54 -3.44
C PHE A 135 2.65 11.21 -2.07
N GLN A 136 1.63 12.01 -1.79
CA GLN A 136 1.39 12.56 -0.44
C GLN A 136 1.21 11.45 0.62
N ALA A 137 0.59 10.32 0.27
CA ALA A 137 0.49 9.17 1.17
C ALA A 137 1.84 8.47 1.38
N GLN A 138 2.65 8.36 0.33
CA GLN A 138 4.01 7.81 0.40
C GLN A 138 4.96 8.71 1.19
N GLN A 139 4.93 10.03 0.97
CA GLN A 139 5.67 11.03 1.76
C GLN A 139 5.39 10.84 3.26
N ARG A 140 4.11 10.77 3.65
CA ARG A 140 3.70 10.51 5.04
C ARG A 140 4.20 9.16 5.56
N THR A 141 4.22 8.12 4.72
CA THR A 141 4.70 6.80 5.12
C THR A 141 6.21 6.84 5.41
N VAL A 142 6.98 7.45 4.51
CA VAL A 142 8.43 7.62 4.65
C VAL A 142 8.78 8.50 5.84
N GLU A 143 8.10 9.64 6.01
CA GLU A 143 8.27 10.54 7.16
C GLU A 143 8.00 9.81 8.49
N ASN A 144 6.93 9.01 8.55
CA ASN A 144 6.61 8.21 9.74
C ASN A 144 7.63 7.11 10.00
N LEU A 145 8.20 6.51 8.95
CA LEU A 145 9.28 5.54 9.11
C LEU A 145 10.49 6.23 9.72
N LEU A 146 10.94 7.35 9.17
CA LEU A 146 12.13 8.10 9.59
C LEU A 146 12.02 8.69 11.02
N ARG A 147 10.80 9.06 11.46
CA ARG A 147 10.58 9.58 12.82
C ARG A 147 10.66 8.54 13.93
N ARG A 148 10.75 7.25 13.62
CA ARG A 148 10.79 6.20 14.64
C ARG A 148 12.13 6.21 15.38
N PRO A 149 12.14 6.29 16.73
CA PRO A 149 13.38 6.33 17.51
C PRO A 149 14.13 4.99 17.54
N ASP A 150 13.45 3.86 17.31
CA ASP A 150 14.00 2.51 17.45
C ASP A 150 14.16 1.79 16.10
N GLN A 151 14.71 2.48 15.08
CA GLN A 151 14.88 1.87 13.76
C GLN A 151 15.99 0.82 13.75
N THR A 152 15.69 -0.34 13.17
CA THR A 152 16.72 -1.32 12.81
C THR A 152 17.53 -0.84 11.60
N PRO A 153 18.78 -1.32 11.41
CA PRO A 153 19.58 -1.02 10.23
C PRO A 153 18.88 -1.37 8.91
N THR A 154 18.06 -2.43 8.91
CA THR A 154 17.27 -2.86 7.76
C THR A 154 16.16 -1.86 7.42
N GLU A 155 15.41 -1.38 8.42
CA GLU A 155 14.35 -0.37 8.22
C GLU A 155 14.92 0.97 7.76
N THR A 156 16.11 1.35 8.24
CA THR A 156 16.80 2.57 7.80
C THR A 156 17.18 2.49 6.33
N SER A 157 17.75 1.34 5.90
CA SER A 157 18.09 1.07 4.50
C SER A 157 16.84 1.05 3.60
N GLU A 158 15.74 0.48 4.08
CA GLU A 158 14.46 0.49 3.37
C GLU A 158 13.91 1.91 3.22
N ALA A 159 13.94 2.72 4.28
CA ALA A 159 13.51 4.11 4.25
C ALA A 159 14.34 4.93 3.23
N SER A 160 15.67 4.76 3.20
CA SER A 160 16.52 5.42 2.19
C SER A 160 16.16 4.99 0.76
N ARG A 161 15.87 3.71 0.52
CA ARG A 161 15.41 3.24 -0.81
C ARG A 161 14.08 3.86 -1.20
N GLN A 162 13.15 3.95 -0.25
CA GLN A 162 11.86 4.58 -0.48
C GLN A 162 12.00 6.08 -0.75
N GLN A 163 12.90 6.80 -0.05
CA GLN A 163 13.20 8.21 -0.34
C GLN A 163 13.71 8.41 -1.78
N VAL A 164 14.69 7.59 -2.23
CA VAL A 164 15.22 7.69 -3.59
C VAL A 164 14.15 7.39 -4.63
N SER A 165 13.35 6.33 -4.40
CA SER A 165 12.26 5.99 -5.32
C SER A 165 11.19 7.08 -5.38
N LEU A 166 10.88 7.71 -4.24
CA LEU A 166 9.92 8.80 -4.13
C LEU A 166 10.41 10.04 -4.86
N ARG A 167 11.69 10.42 -4.70
CA ARG A 167 12.32 11.52 -5.43
C ARG A 167 12.17 11.35 -6.94
N ILE A 168 12.58 10.18 -7.47
CA ILE A 168 12.48 9.90 -8.92
C ILE A 168 11.04 9.97 -9.41
N ALA A 169 10.09 9.49 -8.61
CA ALA A 169 8.68 9.52 -8.97
C ALA A 169 8.10 10.94 -8.96
N ILE A 170 8.46 11.75 -7.97
CA ILE A 170 8.08 13.16 -7.89
C ILE A 170 8.67 13.93 -9.06
N ASP A 171 9.96 13.77 -9.37
CA ASP A 171 10.61 14.49 -10.48
C ASP A 171 9.90 14.22 -11.82
N LYS A 172 9.54 12.95 -12.08
CA LYS A 172 8.74 12.59 -13.27
C LYS A 172 7.34 13.23 -13.24
N TRP A 173 6.72 13.24 -12.08
CA TRP A 173 5.41 13.86 -11.91
C TRP A 173 5.44 15.38 -12.05
N ARG A 174 6.54 16.06 -11.66
CA ARG A 174 6.74 17.49 -11.90
C ARG A 174 6.79 17.83 -13.38
N VAL A 175 7.40 16.97 -14.21
CA VAL A 175 7.36 17.13 -15.67
C VAL A 175 5.91 17.01 -16.19
N GLU A 176 5.12 16.07 -15.67
CA GLU A 176 3.69 15.97 -15.99
C GLU A 176 2.90 17.21 -15.50
N GLN A 177 3.21 17.72 -14.31
CA GLN A 177 2.59 18.91 -13.73
C GLN A 177 2.90 20.17 -14.52
N GLN A 178 4.12 20.32 -15.04
CA GLN A 178 4.49 21.44 -15.90
C GLN A 178 3.65 21.47 -17.18
N GLN A 179 3.33 20.30 -17.75
CA GLN A 179 2.51 20.19 -18.95
C GLN A 179 1.03 20.48 -18.67
N GLN A 180 0.51 20.02 -17.54
CA GLN A 180 -0.91 20.14 -17.18
C GLN A 180 -1.24 21.49 -16.51
N CYS A 181 -0.32 22.02 -15.71
CA CYS A 181 -0.49 23.21 -14.88
C CYS A 181 0.80 24.05 -14.85
N PRO A 182 1.18 24.68 -15.97
CA PRO A 182 2.43 25.46 -16.05
C PRO A 182 2.43 26.65 -15.08
N SER A 183 1.27 27.21 -14.77
CA SER A 183 1.10 28.33 -13.83
C SER A 183 1.50 28.00 -12.39
N LEU A 184 1.62 26.72 -12.03
CA LEU A 184 2.08 26.28 -10.71
C LEU A 184 3.60 26.24 -10.57
N MET A 185 4.34 26.32 -11.67
CA MET A 185 5.80 26.18 -11.64
C MET A 185 6.47 27.31 -10.86
N ASP A 186 5.88 28.51 -10.87
CA ASP A 186 6.40 29.65 -10.09
C ASP A 186 6.44 29.30 -8.59
N LEU A 187 5.39 28.66 -8.07
CA LEU A 187 5.33 28.20 -6.68
C LEU A 187 6.30 27.06 -6.38
N VAL A 188 6.56 26.20 -7.37
CA VAL A 188 7.50 25.07 -7.23
C VAL A 188 8.94 25.56 -7.16
N VAL A 189 9.30 26.55 -7.98
CA VAL A 189 10.66 27.12 -8.01
C VAL A 189 10.99 27.87 -6.71
N ASP A 190 10.01 28.54 -6.13
CA ASP A 190 10.16 29.24 -4.86
C ASP A 190 10.25 28.30 -3.64
N GLN A 191 10.06 27.00 -3.84
CA GLN A 191 10.08 26.03 -2.75
C GLN A 191 11.50 25.59 -2.38
N ASP A 192 11.92 25.89 -1.15
CA ASP A 192 13.11 25.31 -0.55
C ASP A 192 12.77 23.99 0.17
N PHE A 193 13.28 22.87 -0.35
CA PHE A 193 13.18 21.56 0.30
C PHE A 193 14.48 20.77 0.15
N SER A 194 14.89 20.10 1.22
CA SER A 194 16.07 19.21 1.21
C SER A 194 15.71 17.75 0.98
N GLN A 195 14.48 17.36 1.33
CA GLN A 195 14.04 15.96 1.36
C GLN A 195 12.71 15.78 0.59
N PRO A 196 12.51 14.63 -0.08
CA PRO A 196 11.31 14.39 -0.88
C PRO A 196 10.04 14.27 -0.02
N GLU A 197 10.14 13.86 1.24
CA GLU A 197 9.00 13.78 2.17
C GLU A 197 8.47 15.14 2.64
N THR A 198 9.29 16.19 2.59
CA THR A 198 8.92 17.55 2.99
C THR A 198 8.47 18.42 1.83
N GLU A 199 8.65 17.95 0.60
CA GLU A 199 8.27 18.68 -0.61
C GLU A 199 6.74 18.81 -0.74
N THR A 200 6.28 20.00 -1.10
CA THR A 200 4.84 20.30 -1.24
C THR A 200 4.46 20.09 -2.69
N LEU A 201 3.53 19.16 -2.93
CA LEU A 201 3.17 18.80 -4.31
C LEU A 201 2.30 19.86 -4.99
N TYR A 202 1.76 20.82 -4.24
CA TYR A 202 0.82 21.84 -4.74
C TYR A 202 -0.39 21.21 -5.43
N LEU A 203 -0.98 20.22 -4.75
CA LEU A 203 -2.31 19.74 -5.11
C LEU A 203 -3.33 20.83 -4.76
N PRO A 204 -4.53 20.83 -5.37
CA PRO A 204 -5.57 21.79 -5.01
C PRO A 204 -5.81 21.88 -3.50
N SER A 205 -5.73 20.78 -2.75
CA SER A 205 -5.83 20.82 -1.28
C SER A 205 -4.78 21.65 -0.54
N ASP A 206 -3.63 21.88 -1.17
CA ASP A 206 -2.50 22.61 -0.60
C ASP A 206 -2.62 24.12 -0.89
N LEU A 207 -3.63 24.52 -1.66
CA LEU A 207 -3.84 25.88 -2.17
C LEU A 207 -5.19 26.43 -1.70
N SER A 208 -5.27 27.75 -1.54
CA SER A 208 -6.51 28.46 -1.22
C SER A 208 -7.42 28.59 -2.46
N GLU A 209 -8.71 28.86 -2.25
CA GLU A 209 -9.67 29.09 -3.34
C GLU A 209 -9.25 30.26 -4.25
N GLU A 210 -8.65 31.31 -3.70
CA GLU A 210 -8.12 32.45 -4.46
C GLU A 210 -6.97 32.03 -5.40
N GLN A 211 -6.11 31.11 -4.93
CA GLN A 211 -5.05 30.52 -5.75
C GLN A 211 -5.63 29.56 -6.80
N TRP A 212 -6.75 28.88 -6.52
CA TRP A 212 -7.42 28.07 -7.55
C TRP A 212 -7.92 28.91 -8.71
N GLU A 213 -8.48 30.10 -8.44
CA GLU A 213 -8.88 31.02 -9.50
C GLU A 213 -7.69 31.56 -10.27
N THR A 214 -6.66 32.01 -9.54
CA THR A 214 -5.47 32.62 -10.14
C THR A 214 -4.72 31.65 -11.06
N HIS A 215 -4.64 30.37 -10.68
CA HIS A 215 -3.92 29.36 -11.44
C HIS A 215 -4.83 28.48 -12.33
N GLY A 216 -6.14 28.72 -12.35
CA GLY A 216 -7.10 27.97 -13.17
C GLY A 216 -7.35 26.53 -12.70
N LEU A 217 -7.19 26.24 -11.42
CA LEU A 217 -7.19 24.89 -10.84
C LEU A 217 -8.57 24.40 -10.39
N ARG A 218 -9.63 25.19 -10.59
CA ARG A 218 -11.00 24.84 -10.15
C ARG A 218 -11.46 23.47 -10.65
N ARG A 219 -11.13 23.10 -11.88
CA ARG A 219 -11.43 21.76 -12.44
C ARG A 219 -10.67 20.66 -11.70
N LEU A 220 -9.38 20.88 -11.40
CA LEU A 220 -8.55 19.93 -10.66
C LEU A 220 -9.04 19.77 -9.22
N ALA A 221 -9.42 20.87 -8.57
CA ALA A 221 -9.98 20.86 -7.21
C ALA A 221 -11.26 20.03 -7.11
N ASN A 222 -12.18 20.18 -8.09
CA ASN A 222 -13.41 19.38 -8.15
C ASN A 222 -13.13 17.88 -8.32
N VAL A 223 -12.13 17.53 -9.14
CA VAL A 223 -11.72 16.13 -9.33
C VAL A 223 -11.10 15.59 -8.04
N GLU A 224 -10.23 16.36 -7.37
CA GLU A 224 -9.64 15.96 -6.10
C GLU A 224 -10.69 15.74 -5.00
N MET A 225 -11.65 16.66 -4.87
CA MET A 225 -12.75 16.52 -3.92
C MET A 225 -13.57 15.25 -4.13
N ARG A 226 -13.73 14.79 -5.37
CA ARG A 226 -14.44 13.54 -5.68
C ARG A 226 -13.60 12.32 -5.35
N LEU A 227 -12.28 12.40 -5.46
CA LEU A 227 -11.37 11.27 -5.23
C LEU A 227 -11.01 11.03 -3.75
N ARG A 228 -11.13 12.04 -2.89
CA ARG A 228 -10.86 11.93 -1.44
C ARG A 228 -12.03 11.27 -0.70
#